data_AF-A0A232EP59-F1
#
_entry.id   AF-A0A232EP59-F1
#
_cell.length_a   1.000
_cell.length_b   1.000
_cell.length_c   1.000
_cell.angle_alpha   90.00
_cell.angle_beta   90.00
_cell.angle_gamma   90.00
#
_symmetry.space_group_name_H-M   'P 1'
#
loop_
_entity.id
_entity.type
_entity.pdbx_description
1 polymer ?
#
loop_
_entity_poly.entity_id
_entity_poly.type
_entity_poly.pdbx_seq_one_letter_code
_entity_poly.pdbx_strand_id
1 'polypeptide(L)'
;MKYVKGKNNGGADGLSRLSLQVDDKINEPNDKYINFLIEEKLPVDYKQIVKETRTDIVLSKVYMYSKNGWPDQVADELKPFMYRANEISIENNVLMWGYRVLIPRKLRDTILDELHCTHMGANKMKSIARQYFLWPKLDSDIEQYSKNCDVCNVNSESYLNLIGNELPILLEHVDTNTKYRMWLQQDGAPDFYLGGYLKDTVYRERPTTANDMRMRI
;
A
#
# COMPACT_ATOMS: atom_id res chain seq x y z
N MET A 1 9.70 -44.46 9.29
CA MET A 1 10.19 -43.23 9.96
C MET A 1 10.75 -43.62 11.32
N LYS A 2 12.03 -43.33 11.62
CA LYS A 2 12.64 -43.63 12.91
C LYS A 2 12.42 -42.46 13.87
N TYR A 3 11.86 -42.75 15.04
CA TYR A 3 11.67 -41.78 16.12
C TYR A 3 13.01 -41.39 16.74
N VAL A 4 13.28 -40.09 16.87
CA VAL A 4 14.47 -39.53 17.53
C VAL A 4 14.03 -38.79 18.78
N LYS A 5 14.65 -39.10 19.93
CA LYS A 5 14.39 -38.45 21.22
C LYS A 5 14.84 -36.99 21.17
N GLY A 6 13.99 -36.06 21.65
CA GLY A 6 14.20 -34.61 21.52
C GLY A 6 15.52 -34.05 22.07
N LYS A 7 16.20 -34.76 22.97
CA LYS A 7 17.54 -34.38 23.47
C LYS A 7 18.66 -34.50 22.41
N ASN A 8 18.41 -35.29 21.36
CA ASN A 8 19.31 -35.50 20.23
C ASN A 8 18.86 -34.76 18.96
N ASN A 9 17.78 -33.98 19.03
CA ASN A 9 17.53 -32.95 18.03
C ASN A 9 18.52 -31.83 18.31
N GLY A 10 19.57 -31.73 17.49
CA GLY A 10 20.42 -30.53 17.49
C GLY A 10 19.56 -29.28 17.33
N GLY A 11 19.97 -28.17 17.97
CA GLY A 11 19.19 -26.93 18.02
C GLY A 11 18.67 -26.54 16.63
N ALA A 12 17.35 -26.55 16.48
CA ALA A 12 16.67 -26.37 15.20
C ALA A 12 16.50 -24.89 14.78
N ASP A 13 17.15 -23.94 15.47
CA ASP A 13 16.97 -22.51 15.23
C ASP A 13 18.24 -21.72 15.59
N GLY A 14 19.24 -21.82 14.72
CA GLY A 14 20.55 -21.17 14.92
C GLY A 14 21.14 -20.51 13.68
N LEU A 15 20.42 -20.43 12.55
CA LEU A 15 20.92 -19.80 11.31
C LEU A 15 20.32 -18.42 11.04
N SER A 16 19.32 -17.99 11.79
CA SER A 16 18.69 -16.66 11.64
C SER A 16 19.34 -15.58 12.53
N ARG A 17 20.17 -15.98 13.51
CA ARG A 17 20.75 -15.10 14.54
C ARG A 17 22.26 -15.20 14.69
N LEU A 18 22.96 -15.88 13.77
CA LEU A 18 24.41 -15.92 13.81
C LEU A 18 24.93 -14.52 13.46
N SER A 19 25.44 -13.80 14.46
CA SER A 19 26.16 -12.54 14.26
C SER A 19 27.36 -12.83 13.35
N LEU A 20 27.27 -12.41 12.10
CA LEU A 20 28.42 -12.43 11.21
C LEU A 20 29.49 -11.54 11.86
N GLN A 21 30.68 -12.10 12.07
CA GLN A 21 31.85 -11.28 12.30
C GLN A 21 32.07 -10.51 11.01
N VAL A 22 31.58 -9.27 10.99
CA VAL A 22 31.76 -8.36 9.87
C VAL A 22 33.22 -7.94 9.92
N ASP A 23 34.03 -8.47 9.00
CA ASP A 23 35.27 -7.80 8.61
C ASP A 23 34.93 -6.35 8.28
N ASP A 24 35.70 -5.39 8.80
CA ASP A 24 35.56 -3.92 8.66
C ASP A 24 35.75 -3.41 7.20
N LYS A 25 35.32 -4.21 6.22
CA LYS A 25 35.10 -3.83 4.83
C LYS A 25 33.63 -3.98 4.50
N ILE A 26 32.78 -3.28 5.24
CA ILE A 26 31.45 -2.94 4.72
C ILE A 26 31.72 -2.01 3.55
N ASN A 27 31.68 -2.59 2.34
CA ASN A 27 31.55 -1.86 1.09
C ASN A 27 30.49 -0.76 1.24
N GLU A 28 30.79 0.37 0.60
CA GLU A 28 29.97 1.57 0.38
C GLU A 28 28.45 1.38 0.49
N PRO A 29 27.71 2.40 0.97
CA PRO A 29 26.26 2.32 1.09
C PRO A 29 25.65 1.89 -0.23
N ASN A 30 25.02 0.71 -0.20
CA ASN A 30 24.46 -0.01 -1.34
C ASN A 30 23.62 0.91 -2.24
N ASP A 31 24.14 1.23 -3.43
CA ASP A 31 23.37 1.70 -4.61
C ASP A 31 22.29 0.70 -5.09
N LYS A 32 22.06 -0.41 -4.37
CA LYS A 32 21.14 -1.50 -4.77
C LYS A 32 19.69 -1.06 -4.92
N TYR A 33 19.24 -0.08 -4.13
CA TYR A 33 17.84 0.36 -4.22
C TYR A 33 17.62 1.23 -5.46
N ILE A 34 18.53 2.16 -5.74
CA ILE A 34 18.54 2.93 -6.99
C ILE A 34 18.74 1.99 -8.18
N ASN A 35 19.63 1.00 -8.10
CA ASN A 35 19.79 -0.01 -9.15
C ASN A 35 18.51 -0.82 -9.35
N PHE A 36 17.75 -1.15 -8.30
CA PHE A 36 16.42 -1.75 -8.43
C PHE A 36 15.42 -0.78 -9.11
N LEU A 37 15.41 0.50 -8.74
CA LEU A 37 14.57 1.54 -9.37
C LEU A 37 14.99 1.83 -10.84
N ILE A 38 16.23 1.52 -11.22
CA ILE A 38 16.80 1.67 -12.57
C ILE A 38 16.60 0.39 -13.42
N GLU A 39 16.71 -0.80 -12.80
CA GLU A 39 16.60 -2.12 -13.44
C GLU A 39 15.15 -2.55 -13.63
N GLU A 40 14.27 -2.26 -12.66
CA GLU A 40 12.82 -2.32 -12.87
C GLU A 40 12.36 -1.03 -13.54
N LYS A 41 11.64 -1.14 -14.66
CA LYS A 41 11.06 0.00 -15.38
C LYS A 41 9.98 0.65 -14.53
N LEU A 42 10.37 1.55 -13.63
CA LEU A 42 9.42 2.48 -13.04
C LEU A 42 8.75 3.30 -14.14
N PRO A 43 7.50 3.75 -13.92
CA PRO A 43 6.78 4.59 -14.87
C PRO A 43 7.48 5.95 -15.11
N VAL A 44 8.43 6.32 -14.25
CA VAL A 44 9.13 7.60 -14.30
C VAL A 44 10.65 7.39 -14.23
N ASP A 45 11.37 7.94 -15.21
CA ASP A 45 12.83 7.94 -15.24
C ASP A 45 13.40 8.78 -14.08
N TYR A 46 14.45 8.28 -13.40
CA TYR A 46 15.13 9.01 -12.35
C TYR A 46 15.62 10.38 -12.82
N LYS A 47 16.02 10.51 -14.09
CA LYS A 47 16.43 11.80 -14.68
C LYS A 47 15.30 12.81 -14.67
N GLN A 48 14.08 12.35 -14.91
CA GLN A 48 12.87 13.19 -14.84
C GLN A 48 12.59 13.59 -13.39
N ILE A 49 12.74 12.67 -12.43
CA ILE A 49 12.61 12.98 -11.00
C ILE A 49 13.59 14.07 -10.59
N VAL A 50 14.87 13.95 -10.96
CA VAL A 50 15.90 14.97 -10.66
C VAL A 50 15.53 16.32 -11.27
N LYS A 51 15.11 16.33 -12.54
CA LYS A 51 14.73 17.56 -13.24
C LYS A 51 13.53 18.23 -12.56
N GLU A 52 12.45 17.49 -12.32
CA GLU A 52 11.23 18.06 -11.75
C GLU A 52 11.40 18.45 -10.28
N THR A 53 12.23 17.73 -9.51
CA THR A 53 12.59 18.09 -8.12
C THR A 53 13.20 19.49 -8.05
N ARG A 54 14.05 19.87 -9.01
CA ARG A 54 14.66 21.21 -9.07
C ARG A 54 13.65 22.31 -9.39
N THR A 55 12.55 21.98 -10.08
CA THR A 55 11.48 22.93 -10.40
C THR A 55 10.37 23.00 -9.36
N ASP A 56 10.27 22.00 -8.49
CA ASP A 56 9.25 21.94 -7.45
C ASP A 56 9.54 22.97 -6.35
N ILE A 57 8.57 23.81 -6.02
CA ILE A 57 8.71 24.93 -5.08
C ILE A 57 9.11 24.45 -3.68
N VAL A 58 8.67 23.25 -3.28
CA VAL A 58 8.94 22.68 -1.96
C VAL A 58 10.18 21.80 -2.03
N LEU A 59 10.21 20.82 -2.94
CA LEU A 59 11.31 19.85 -2.96
C LEU A 59 12.64 20.45 -3.40
N SER A 60 12.67 21.51 -4.20
CA SER A 60 13.92 22.22 -4.52
C SER A 60 14.55 22.83 -3.26
N LYS A 61 13.73 23.39 -2.36
CA LYS A 61 14.19 23.91 -1.06
C LYS A 61 14.63 22.79 -0.14
N VAL A 62 13.86 21.69 -0.06
CA VAL A 62 14.26 20.49 0.71
C VAL A 62 15.62 19.98 0.23
N TYR A 63 15.83 19.86 -1.08
CA TYR A 63 17.12 19.46 -1.66
C TYR A 63 18.26 20.39 -1.24
N MET A 64 18.05 21.71 -1.34
CA MET A 64 19.06 22.69 -0.96
C MET A 64 19.38 22.66 0.55
N TYR A 65 18.36 22.52 1.41
CA TYR A 65 18.55 22.44 2.85
C TYR A 65 19.16 21.11 3.31
N SER A 66 18.80 20.00 2.69
CA SER A 66 19.44 18.70 2.93
C SER A 66 20.92 18.71 2.54
N LYS A 67 21.31 19.52 1.54
CA LYS A 67 22.72 19.63 1.12
C LYS A 67 23.54 20.63 1.94
N ASN A 68 22.95 21.77 2.29
CA ASN A 68 23.67 22.92 2.88
C ASN A 68 23.39 23.13 4.38
N GLY A 69 22.48 22.35 4.96
CA GLY A 69 21.97 22.55 6.31
C GLY A 69 20.58 23.19 6.32
N TRP A 70 19.77 22.78 7.30
CA TRP A 70 18.43 23.31 7.53
C TRP A 70 18.48 24.61 8.35
N PRO A 71 17.71 25.64 7.98
CA PRO A 71 17.61 26.87 8.78
C PRO A 71 16.72 26.65 10.02
N ASP A 72 16.89 27.48 11.04
CA ASP A 72 16.13 27.40 12.30
C ASP A 72 14.61 27.64 12.12
N GLN A 73 14.25 28.45 11.11
CA GLN A 73 12.85 28.75 10.77
C GLN A 73 12.59 28.44 9.30
N VAL A 74 11.53 27.66 9.06
CA VAL A 74 11.06 27.28 7.72
C VAL A 74 9.57 27.57 7.57
N ALA A 75 9.12 27.73 6.33
CA ALA A 75 7.70 27.82 6.00
C ALA A 75 6.95 26.55 6.41
N ASP A 76 5.64 26.68 6.67
CA ASP A 76 4.81 25.57 7.17
C ASP A 76 4.82 24.33 6.27
N GLU A 77 4.88 24.51 4.95
CA GLU A 77 4.94 23.42 3.97
C GLU A 77 6.22 22.58 4.08
N LEU A 78 7.29 23.15 4.66
CA LEU A 78 8.59 22.51 4.81
C LEU A 78 8.78 21.85 6.18
N LYS A 79 7.95 22.21 7.17
CA LYS A 79 8.00 21.65 8.52
C LYS A 79 7.97 20.11 8.54
N PRO A 80 7.12 19.41 7.76
CA PRO A 80 7.10 17.95 7.75
C PRO A 80 8.47 17.34 7.41
N PHE A 81 9.22 17.99 6.52
CA PHE A 81 10.55 17.55 6.10
C PHE A 81 11.62 17.95 7.11
N MET A 82 11.53 19.16 7.67
CA MET A 82 12.51 19.65 8.67
C MET A 82 12.52 18.80 9.94
N TYR A 83 11.35 18.42 10.47
CA TYR A 83 11.28 17.61 11.70
C TYR A 83 11.97 16.26 11.59
N ARG A 84 12.10 15.73 10.37
CA ARG A 84 12.80 14.47 10.09
C ARG A 84 13.93 14.66 9.09
N ALA A 85 14.56 15.84 9.11
CA ALA A 85 15.66 16.19 8.20
C ALA A 85 16.78 15.15 8.20
N ASN A 86 17.07 14.55 9.36
CA ASN A 86 18.09 13.51 9.53
C ASN A 86 17.76 12.19 8.82
N GLU A 87 16.49 11.96 8.47
CA GLU A 87 16.05 10.78 7.72
C GLU A 87 16.06 11.03 6.21
N ILE A 88 16.32 12.26 5.77
CA ILE A 88 16.34 12.66 4.36
C ILE A 88 17.78 12.61 3.85
N SER A 89 18.03 11.73 2.87
CA SER A 89 19.30 11.61 2.17
C SER A 89 19.17 12.03 0.70
N ILE A 90 20.32 12.31 0.08
CA ILE A 90 20.41 12.58 -1.36
C ILE A 90 21.28 11.50 -1.99
N GLU A 91 20.71 10.70 -2.87
CA GLU A 91 21.39 9.63 -3.60
C GLU A 91 21.22 9.86 -5.09
N ASN A 92 22.31 9.93 -5.86
CA ASN A 92 22.25 10.20 -7.32
C ASN A 92 21.42 11.45 -7.70
N ASN A 93 21.45 12.49 -6.85
CA ASN A 93 20.64 13.72 -6.94
C ASN A 93 19.12 13.52 -6.75
N VAL A 94 18.69 12.36 -6.30
CA VAL A 94 17.31 12.05 -5.93
C VAL A 94 17.15 12.24 -4.42
N LEU A 95 16.06 12.88 -4.02
CA LEU A 95 15.70 13.00 -2.61
C LEU A 95 15.08 11.70 -2.11
N MET A 96 15.68 11.15 -1.06
CA MET A 96 15.26 9.92 -0.41
C MET A 96 14.85 10.22 1.02
N TRP A 97 13.82 9.55 1.52
CA TRP A 97 13.46 9.54 2.93
C TRP A 97 13.48 8.10 3.42
N GLY A 98 14.54 7.73 4.14
CA GLY A 98 14.91 6.33 4.34
C GLY A 98 15.10 5.64 3.00
N TYR A 99 14.29 4.62 2.70
CA TYR A 99 14.34 3.87 1.44
C TYR A 99 13.31 4.34 0.39
N ARG A 100 12.61 5.45 0.63
CA ARG A 100 11.51 5.90 -0.23
C ARG A 100 11.89 7.14 -1.02
N VAL A 101 11.48 7.20 -2.27
CA VAL A 101 11.72 8.35 -3.14
C VAL A 101 10.70 9.46 -2.83
N LEU A 102 11.20 10.69 -2.62
CA LEU A 102 10.35 11.88 -2.54
C LEU A 102 9.94 12.34 -3.93
N ILE A 103 8.63 12.30 -4.21
CA ILE A 103 8.09 12.54 -5.56
C ILE A 103 7.63 14.00 -5.73
N PRO A 104 8.15 14.73 -6.74
CA PRO A 104 7.68 16.07 -7.15
C PRO A 104 6.22 16.09 -7.54
N ARG A 105 5.51 17.20 -7.29
CA ARG A 105 4.06 17.31 -7.54
C ARG A 105 3.66 16.89 -8.96
N LYS A 106 4.43 17.30 -9.97
CA LYS A 106 4.17 17.01 -11.39
C LYS A 106 4.22 15.53 -11.78
N LEU A 107 4.90 14.69 -11.00
CA LEU A 107 5.10 13.27 -11.31
C LEU A 107 4.13 12.37 -10.54
N ARG A 108 3.35 12.95 -9.60
CA ARG A 108 2.42 12.18 -8.77
C ARG A 108 1.33 11.54 -9.60
N ASP A 109 0.74 12.28 -10.54
CA ASP A 109 -0.34 11.77 -11.40
C ASP A 109 0.14 10.57 -12.23
N THR A 110 1.33 10.67 -12.85
CA THR A 110 1.92 9.55 -13.61
C THR A 110 2.15 8.31 -12.77
N ILE A 111 2.57 8.47 -11.52
CA ILE A 111 2.74 7.34 -10.59
C ILE A 111 1.39 6.78 -10.15
N LEU A 112 0.39 7.63 -9.91
CA LEU A 112 -0.96 7.20 -9.57
C LEU A 112 -1.60 6.42 -10.72
N ASP A 113 -1.44 6.88 -11.96
CA ASP A 113 -1.89 6.19 -13.17
C ASP A 113 -1.31 4.77 -13.24
N GLU A 114 -0.01 4.63 -13.01
CA GLU A 114 0.67 3.33 -13.03
C GLU A 114 0.19 2.42 -11.88
N LEU A 115 0.11 2.96 -10.65
CA LEU A 115 -0.41 2.20 -9.51
C LEU A 115 -1.86 1.76 -9.72
N HIS A 116 -2.62 2.50 -10.53
CA HIS A 116 -4.02 2.24 -10.82
C HIS A 116 -4.24 1.38 -12.07
N CYS A 117 -3.20 1.03 -12.84
CA CYS A 117 -3.35 0.39 -14.16
C CYS A 117 -4.10 -0.96 -14.12
N THR A 118 -4.06 -1.66 -12.99
CA THR A 118 -4.77 -2.93 -12.77
C THR A 118 -6.11 -2.78 -12.03
N HIS A 119 -6.57 -1.54 -11.79
CA HIS A 119 -7.78 -1.22 -11.01
C HIS A 119 -7.82 -1.90 -9.62
N MET A 120 -6.63 -2.14 -9.06
CA MET A 120 -6.47 -2.74 -7.75
C MET A 120 -7.02 -1.83 -6.66
N GLY A 121 -7.67 -2.41 -5.65
CA GLY A 121 -8.33 -1.64 -4.59
C GLY A 121 -7.37 -0.72 -3.83
N ALA A 122 -7.88 0.42 -3.34
CA ALA A 122 -7.05 1.49 -2.76
C ALA A 122 -6.12 1.02 -1.60
N ASN A 123 -6.47 -0.01 -0.84
CA ASN A 123 -5.65 -0.58 0.24
C ASN A 123 -4.38 -1.19 -0.33
N LYS A 124 -4.53 -1.93 -1.43
CA LYS A 124 -3.40 -2.57 -2.10
C LYS A 124 -2.54 -1.51 -2.78
N MET A 125 -3.14 -0.48 -3.40
CA MET A 125 -2.41 0.65 -3.97
C MET A 125 -1.56 1.37 -2.91
N LYS A 126 -2.14 1.69 -1.75
CA LYS A 126 -1.41 2.28 -0.62
C LYS A 126 -0.27 1.39 -0.15
N SER A 127 -0.51 0.08 -0.03
CA SER A 127 0.51 -0.87 0.41
C SER A 127 1.71 -0.89 -0.54
N ILE A 128 1.50 -0.85 -1.85
CA ILE A 128 2.59 -0.76 -2.84
C ILE A 128 3.25 0.62 -2.78
N ALA A 129 2.47 1.69 -2.85
CA ALA A 129 2.99 3.05 -2.90
C ALA A 129 3.87 3.39 -1.69
N ARG A 130 3.45 2.99 -0.48
CA ARG A 130 4.21 3.21 0.77
C ARG A 130 5.53 2.45 0.82
N GLN A 131 5.79 1.48 -0.05
CA GLN A 131 7.08 0.79 -0.10
C GLN A 131 8.14 1.61 -0.85
N TYR A 132 7.73 2.33 -1.89
CA TYR A 132 8.66 2.96 -2.84
C TYR A 132 8.63 4.49 -2.82
N PHE A 133 7.47 5.08 -2.53
CA PHE A 133 7.22 6.50 -2.72
C PHE A 133 6.80 7.20 -1.44
N LEU A 134 7.09 8.50 -1.38
CA LEU A 134 6.62 9.35 -0.31
C LEU A 134 6.32 10.76 -0.84
N TRP A 135 5.17 11.29 -0.45
CA TRP A 135 4.85 12.71 -0.53
C TRP A 135 3.75 13.08 0.47
N PRO A 136 3.60 14.37 0.83
CA PRO A 136 2.52 14.80 1.70
C PRO A 136 1.16 14.45 1.09
N LYS A 137 0.32 13.76 1.87
CA LYS A 137 -1.03 13.31 1.49
C LYS A 137 -1.13 12.14 0.49
N LEU A 138 -0.06 11.35 0.32
CA LEU A 138 -0.04 10.13 -0.51
C LEU A 138 -1.31 9.26 -0.42
N ASP A 139 -1.70 8.86 0.79
CA ASP A 139 -2.86 7.97 0.97
C ASP A 139 -4.18 8.62 0.55
N SER A 140 -4.31 9.94 0.78
CA SER A 140 -5.49 10.71 0.40
C SER A 140 -5.59 10.84 -1.11
N ASP A 141 -4.47 11.10 -1.78
CA ASP A 141 -4.41 11.21 -3.23
C ASP A 141 -4.79 9.86 -3.88
N ILE A 142 -4.31 8.73 -3.34
CA ILE A 142 -4.67 7.38 -3.82
C ILE A 142 -6.17 7.10 -3.66
N GLU A 143 -6.76 7.45 -2.51
CA GLU A 143 -8.20 7.27 -2.28
C GLU A 143 -9.04 8.10 -3.25
N GLN A 144 -8.68 9.38 -3.42
CA GLN A 144 -9.38 10.27 -4.33
C GLN A 144 -9.26 9.80 -5.78
N TYR A 145 -8.07 9.35 -6.19
CA TYR A 145 -7.83 8.81 -7.51
C TYR A 145 -8.70 7.57 -7.77
N SER A 146 -8.75 6.63 -6.81
CA SER A 146 -9.58 5.42 -6.92
C SER A 146 -11.08 5.73 -6.96
N LYS A 147 -11.54 6.72 -6.19
CA LYS A 147 -12.95 7.17 -6.17
C LYS A 147 -13.39 7.84 -7.47
N ASN A 148 -12.46 8.45 -8.19
CA ASN A 148 -12.75 9.12 -9.46
C ASN A 148 -12.67 8.17 -10.67
N CYS A 149 -12.36 6.89 -10.45
CA CYS A 149 -12.31 5.91 -11.53
C CYS A 149 -13.68 5.27 -11.76
N ASP A 150 -14.24 5.46 -12.94
CA ASP A 150 -15.51 4.88 -13.35
C ASP A 150 -15.51 3.35 -13.27
N VAL A 151 -14.42 2.69 -13.69
CA VAL A 151 -14.30 1.23 -13.66
C VAL A 151 -14.32 0.70 -12.22
N CYS A 152 -13.60 1.38 -11.32
CA CYS A 152 -13.61 1.01 -9.89
C CYS A 152 -14.97 1.28 -9.24
N ASN A 153 -15.68 2.32 -9.67
CA ASN A 153 -17.01 2.66 -9.17
C ASN A 153 -18.08 1.68 -9.68
N VAL A 154 -18.08 1.34 -10.97
CA VAL A 154 -19.02 0.36 -11.55
C VAL A 154 -18.89 -0.97 -10.84
N ASN A 155 -17.67 -1.43 -10.55
CA ASN A 155 -17.47 -2.70 -9.87
C ASN A 155 -17.94 -2.66 -8.41
N SER A 156 -17.99 -1.48 -7.78
CA SER A 156 -18.58 -1.33 -6.45
C SER A 156 -20.10 -1.26 -6.49
N GLU A 157 -20.69 -0.42 -7.34
CA GLU A 157 -22.14 -0.24 -7.42
C GLU A 157 -22.86 -1.47 -8.00
N SER A 158 -22.31 -2.07 -9.06
CA SER A 158 -22.86 -3.31 -9.63
C SER A 158 -22.80 -4.47 -8.64
N TYR A 159 -21.73 -4.54 -7.83
CA TYR A 159 -21.60 -5.56 -6.80
C TYR A 159 -22.54 -5.33 -5.62
N LEU A 160 -22.77 -4.06 -5.24
CA LEU A 160 -23.77 -3.69 -4.24
C LEU A 160 -25.19 -4.01 -4.72
N ASN A 161 -25.50 -3.71 -5.98
CA ASN A 161 -26.79 -4.04 -6.59
C ASN A 161 -27.00 -5.56 -6.67
N LEU A 162 -25.97 -6.30 -7.09
CA LEU A 162 -25.97 -7.76 -7.09
C LEU A 162 -26.26 -8.30 -5.70
N ILE A 163 -25.57 -7.83 -4.66
CA ILE A 163 -25.78 -8.31 -3.28
C ILE A 163 -27.15 -7.91 -2.73
N GLY A 164 -27.58 -6.66 -2.93
CA GLY A 164 -28.79 -6.12 -2.33
C GLY A 164 -30.08 -6.58 -3.00
N ASN A 165 -30.09 -6.66 -4.33
CA ASN A 165 -31.32 -6.82 -5.11
C ASN A 165 -31.39 -8.17 -5.84
N GLU A 166 -30.29 -8.67 -6.38
CA GLU A 166 -30.32 -9.86 -7.27
C GLU A 166 -30.02 -11.17 -6.53
N LEU A 167 -29.01 -11.17 -5.65
CA LEU A 167 -28.54 -12.34 -4.92
C LEU A 167 -29.62 -12.98 -4.03
N PRO A 168 -30.47 -12.22 -3.29
CA PRO A 168 -31.54 -12.81 -2.51
C PRO A 168 -32.58 -13.57 -3.35
N ILE A 169 -32.81 -13.11 -4.59
CA ILE A 169 -33.74 -13.74 -5.54
C ILE A 169 -33.12 -15.01 -6.09
N LEU A 170 -31.86 -14.95 -6.54
CA LEU A 170 -31.15 -16.12 -7.08
C LEU A 170 -30.99 -17.24 -6.04
N LEU A 171 -30.89 -16.89 -4.77
CA LEU A 171 -30.79 -17.86 -3.68
C LEU A 171 -32.15 -18.31 -3.15
N GLU A 172 -33.30 -17.78 -3.60
CA GLU A 172 -34.60 -18.06 -3.00
C GLU A 172 -34.88 -19.56 -2.83
N HIS A 173 -34.57 -20.34 -3.87
CA HIS A 173 -34.81 -21.79 -3.92
C HIS A 173 -33.67 -22.66 -3.38
N VAL A 174 -32.55 -22.07 -2.94
CA VAL A 174 -31.43 -22.82 -2.35
C VAL A 174 -31.75 -23.15 -0.89
N ASP A 175 -31.49 -24.38 -0.47
CA ASP A 175 -31.73 -24.78 0.92
C ASP A 175 -30.80 -24.04 1.90
N THR A 176 -31.28 -23.88 3.14
CA THR A 176 -30.60 -23.07 4.17
C THR A 176 -29.20 -23.60 4.52
N ASN A 177 -28.94 -24.90 4.41
CA ASN A 177 -27.64 -25.48 4.74
C ASN A 177 -26.62 -25.23 3.61
N THR A 178 -27.08 -25.24 2.35
CA THR A 178 -26.26 -24.87 1.19
C THR A 178 -25.96 -23.37 1.20
N LYS A 179 -26.94 -22.51 1.51
CA LYS A 179 -26.71 -21.08 1.76
C LYS A 179 -25.66 -20.84 2.85
N TYR A 180 -25.73 -21.61 3.94
CA TYR A 180 -24.77 -21.56 5.06
C TYR A 180 -23.35 -21.93 4.65
N ARG A 181 -23.16 -22.93 3.77
CA ARG A 181 -21.84 -23.28 3.24
C ARG A 181 -21.28 -22.24 2.28
N MET A 182 -22.13 -21.64 1.44
CA MET A 182 -21.74 -20.56 0.54
C MET A 182 -21.29 -19.32 1.31
N TRP A 183 -21.96 -19.01 2.42
CA TRP A 183 -21.59 -17.94 3.36
C TRP A 183 -20.17 -18.12 3.92
N LEU A 184 -19.84 -19.32 4.42
CA LEU A 184 -18.50 -19.65 4.92
C LEU A 184 -17.38 -19.57 3.85
N GLN A 185 -17.72 -19.75 2.57
CA GLN A 185 -16.74 -19.63 1.48
C GLN A 185 -16.44 -18.18 1.09
N GLN A 186 -17.41 -17.27 1.22
CA GLN A 186 -17.20 -15.84 0.93
C GLN A 186 -16.33 -15.13 1.98
N ASP A 187 -16.36 -15.57 3.24
CA ASP A 187 -15.49 -15.03 4.30
C ASP A 187 -13.98 -15.31 4.07
N GLY A 188 -13.64 -16.21 3.15
CA GLY A 188 -12.26 -16.47 2.71
C GLY A 188 -11.75 -15.53 1.60
N ALA A 189 -12.59 -14.66 1.04
CA ALA A 189 -12.20 -13.69 0.02
C ALA A 189 -11.66 -12.39 0.66
N PRO A 190 -10.57 -11.80 0.14
CA PRO A 190 -9.95 -10.62 0.75
C PRO A 190 -10.90 -9.42 0.73
N ASP A 191 -10.94 -8.69 1.84
CA ASP A 191 -11.84 -7.55 2.04
C ASP A 191 -11.51 -6.38 1.08
N PHE A 192 -12.32 -6.22 0.04
CA PHE A 192 -12.45 -4.93 -0.64
C PHE A 192 -13.41 -4.05 0.18
N TYR A 193 -13.09 -2.76 0.32
CA TYR A 193 -13.58 -1.80 1.32
C TYR A 193 -15.09 -1.74 1.64
N LEU A 194 -15.98 -2.28 0.80
CA LEU A 194 -17.43 -2.37 1.08
C LEU A 194 -17.85 -3.69 1.76
N GLY A 195 -17.04 -4.74 1.65
CA GLY A 195 -17.27 -6.02 2.31
C GLY A 195 -17.30 -5.90 3.82
N GLY A 196 -16.45 -5.05 4.42
CA GLY A 196 -16.43 -4.81 5.86
C GLY A 196 -17.68 -4.10 6.38
N TYR A 197 -18.14 -3.03 5.71
CA TYR A 197 -19.30 -2.25 6.15
C TYR A 197 -20.62 -3.03 5.99
N LEU A 198 -20.75 -3.82 4.91
CA LEU A 198 -21.86 -4.74 4.74
C LEU A 198 -21.78 -5.90 5.73
N LYS A 199 -20.61 -6.54 5.94
CA LYS A 199 -20.36 -7.55 6.99
C LYS A 199 -20.82 -7.06 8.36
N ASP A 200 -20.49 -5.82 8.71
CA ASP A 200 -20.79 -5.24 10.02
C ASP A 200 -22.24 -4.77 10.21
N THR A 201 -23.01 -4.55 9.13
CA THR A 201 -24.38 -4.01 9.20
C THR A 201 -25.43 -5.06 8.87
N VAL A 202 -25.22 -5.83 7.79
CA VAL A 202 -26.13 -6.90 7.33
C VAL A 202 -25.84 -8.22 8.06
N TYR A 203 -24.56 -8.50 8.39
CA TYR A 203 -24.11 -9.83 8.84
C TYR A 203 -23.61 -9.86 10.31
N ARG A 204 -23.89 -8.82 11.11
CA ARG A 204 -23.52 -8.72 12.54
C ARG A 204 -24.18 -9.80 13.41
N GLU A 205 -25.41 -10.18 13.07
CA GLU A 205 -26.14 -11.24 13.75
C GLU A 205 -26.73 -12.22 12.73
N ARG A 206 -26.79 -13.50 13.09
CA ARG A 206 -27.26 -14.58 12.22
C ARG A 206 -28.71 -14.31 11.77
N PRO A 207 -28.99 -14.16 10.46
CA PRO A 207 -30.35 -14.02 9.99
C PRO A 207 -31.08 -15.36 10.15
N THR A 208 -32.26 -15.31 10.75
CA THR A 208 -33.04 -16.51 11.07
C THR A 208 -34.15 -16.79 10.06
N THR A 209 -34.53 -15.79 9.26
CA THR A 209 -35.58 -15.90 8.22
C THR A 209 -35.26 -15.06 6.98
N ALA A 210 -35.93 -15.33 5.86
CA ALA A 210 -35.77 -14.55 4.62
C ALA A 210 -36.20 -13.07 4.78
N ASN A 211 -37.20 -12.81 5.62
CA ASN A 211 -37.66 -11.44 5.90
C ASN A 211 -36.66 -10.66 6.77
N ASP A 212 -35.98 -11.36 7.68
CA ASP A 212 -34.91 -10.82 8.53
C ASP A 212 -33.67 -10.40 7.69
N MET A 213 -33.40 -11.10 6.59
CA MET A 213 -32.38 -10.70 5.62
C MET A 213 -32.74 -9.43 4.85
N ARG A 214 -34.00 -9.28 4.39
CA ARG A 214 -34.45 -8.12 3.60
C ARG A 214 -34.50 -6.81 4.37
N MET A 215 -34.74 -6.85 5.68
CA MET A 215 -34.89 -5.66 6.54
C MET A 215 -33.55 -5.05 7.01
N ARG A 216 -32.42 -5.72 6.73
CA ARG A 216 -31.08 -5.31 7.20
C ARG A 216 -30.19 -4.70 6.10
N ILE A 217 -30.65 -4.76 4.85
CA ILE A 217 -30.05 -4.14 3.66
C ILE A 217 -30.65 -2.74 3.53
#